data_AF-A0A376F5U8-F1
#
_entry.id   AF-A0A376F5U8-F1
#
_cell.length_a   1.000
_cell.length_b   1.000
_cell.length_c   1.000
_cell.angle_alpha   90.00
_cell.angle_beta   90.00
_cell.angle_gamma   90.00
#
_symmetry.space_group_name_H-M   'P 1'
#
loop_
_entity.id
_entity.type
_entity.pdbx_description
1 polymer ?
#
loop_
_entity_poly.entity_id
_entity_poly.type
_entity_poly.pdbx_seq_one_letter_code
_entity_poly.pdbx_strand_id
1 'polypeptide(L)' 'MTVLLAEQQLSFIRRVADRFCMLYRGRNVAQGHVNELDDELIAHWMSREARR' A
#
# COMPACT_ATOMS: atom_id res chain seq x y z
N MET A 1 -21.99 -2.48 -0.52
CA MET A 1 -21.39 -1.47 0.38
C MET A 1 -19.94 -1.32 -0.03
N THR A 2 -19.43 -0.09 -0.14
CA THR A 2 -18.03 0.16 -0.52
C THR A 2 -17.34 0.83 0.65
N VAL A 3 -16.23 0.27 1.10
CA VAL A 3 -15.43 0.82 2.21
C VAL A 3 -14.07 1.20 1.65
N LEU A 4 -13.65 2.42 1.95
CA LEU A 4 -12.28 2.87 1.71
C LEU A 4 -11.57 2.95 3.06
N LEU A 5 -10.46 2.23 3.17
CA LEU A 5 -9.60 2.22 4.35
C LEU A 5 -8.28 2.88 3.98
N ALA A 6 -7.91 3.93 4.71
CA ALA A 6 -6.59 4.53 4.64
C ALA A 6 -5.81 4.11 5.89
N GLU A 7 -4.75 3.33 5.71
CA GLU A 7 -4.01 2.69 6.81
C GLU A 7 -2.51 2.57 6.45
N GLN A 8 -1.63 2.51 7.45
CA GLN A 8 -0.19 2.29 7.26
C GLN A 8 0.25 0.89 7.70
N GLN A 9 -0.50 0.24 8.59
CA GLN A 9 -0.16 -1.10 9.07
C GLN A 9 -0.48 -2.18 8.03
N LEU A 10 0.56 -2.66 7.34
CA LEU A 10 0.45 -3.68 6.28
C LEU A 10 -0.24 -4.97 6.72
N SER A 11 0.03 -5.43 7.95
CA SER A 11 -0.60 -6.64 8.50
C SER A 11 -2.11 -6.50 8.65
N PHE A 12 -2.62 -5.29 8.84
CA PHE A 12 -4.05 -5.01 8.89
C PHE A 12 -4.62 -4.97 7.47
N ILE A 13 -3.98 -4.23 6.56
CA ILE A 13 -4.39 -4.11 5.15
C ILE A 13 -4.52 -5.50 4.51
N ARG A 14 -3.49 -6.36 4.69
CA ARG A 14 -3.49 -7.75 4.19
C ARG A 14 -4.63 -8.62 4.73
N ARG A 15 -5.18 -8.28 5.91
CA ARG A 15 -6.25 -9.06 6.56
C ARG A 15 -7.64 -8.66 6.10
N VAL A 16 -7.85 -7.39 5.76
CA VAL A 16 -9.21 -6.82 5.61
C VAL A 16 -9.54 -6.29 4.22
N ALA A 17 -8.53 -6.06 3.37
CA ALA A 17 -8.73 -5.43 2.06
C ALA A 17 -8.73 -6.47 0.93
N ASP A 18 -9.63 -6.33 -0.05
CA ASP A 18 -9.58 -7.11 -1.29
C ASP A 18 -8.64 -6.49 -2.33
N ARG A 19 -8.51 -5.16 -2.31
CA ARG A 19 -7.74 -4.35 -3.24
C ARG A 19 -6.94 -3.29 -2.50
N PHE A 20 -5.81 -2.88 -3.07
CA PHE A 20 -4.99 -1.82 -2.54
C PHE A 20 -4.76 -0.71 -3.58
N CYS A 21 -4.47 0.49 -3.07
CA CYS A 21 -3.96 1.63 -3.82
C CYS A 21 -2.89 2.29 -2.95
N MET A 22 -1.66 2.28 -3.42
CA MET A 22 -0.52 2.87 -2.73
C MET A 22 -0.29 4.27 -3.26
N LEU A 23 -0.24 5.23 -2.35
CA LEU A 23 -0.03 6.63 -2.66
C LEU A 23 1.33 7.09 -2.15
N TYR A 24 2.10 7.73 -3.02
CA TYR A 24 3.34 8.41 -2.63
C TYR A 24 3.38 9.80 -3.25
N ARG A 25 3.54 10.84 -2.40
CA ARG A 25 3.53 12.26 -2.80
C ARG A 25 2.35 12.64 -3.70
N GLY A 26 1.15 12.18 -3.32
CA GLY A 26 -0.08 12.46 -4.06
C GLY A 26 -0.23 11.73 -5.39
N ARG A 27 0.67 10.78 -5.71
CA ARG A 27 0.57 9.94 -6.91
C ARG A 27 0.27 8.50 -6.54
N ASN A 28 -0.61 7.87 -7.32
CA ASN A 28 -0.77 6.42 -7.29
C ASN A 28 0.49 5.78 -7.89
N VAL A 29 1.18 5.00 -7.06
CA VAL A 29 2.44 4.34 -7.44
C VAL A 29 2.29 2.84 -7.62
N ALA A 30 1.21 2.25 -7.10
CA ALA A 30 0.85 0.86 -7.30
C ALA A 30 -0.60 0.62 -6.88
N GLN A 31 -1.28 -0.28 -7.58
CA GLN A 31 -2.64 -0.69 -7.25
C GLN A 31 -2.90 -2.10 -7.78
N GLY A 32 -3.81 -2.82 -7.14
CA GLY A 32 -4.10 -4.21 -7.50
C GLY A 32 -4.92 -4.93 -6.45
N HIS A 33 -4.94 -6.26 -6.53
CA HIS A 33 -5.42 -7.12 -5.45
C HIS A 33 -4.45 -7.09 -4.28
N VAL A 34 -4.94 -7.21 -3.04
CA VAL A 34 -4.06 -7.18 -1.85
C VAL A 34 -3.01 -8.30 -1.87
N ASN A 35 -3.28 -9.39 -2.59
CA ASN A 35 -2.36 -10.52 -2.77
C ASN A 35 -1.16 -10.19 -3.68
N GLU A 36 -1.30 -9.15 -4.51
CA GLU A 36 -0.23 -8.63 -5.39
C GLU A 36 0.62 -7.56 -4.66
N LEU A 37 0.28 -7.23 -3.42
CA LEU A 37 1.08 -6.34 -2.59
C LEU A 37 2.36 -7.07 -2.15
N ASP A 38 3.44 -6.84 -2.88
CA ASP A 38 4.75 -7.46 -2.66
C ASP A 38 5.62 -6.65 -1.69
N ASP A 39 6.42 -7.35 -0.89
CA ASP A 39 7.33 -6.75 0.09
C ASP A 39 8.47 -5.97 -0.60
N GLU A 40 8.89 -6.36 -1.80
CA GLU A 40 9.86 -5.57 -2.60
C GLU A 40 9.30 -4.20 -3.00
N LEU A 41 8.03 -4.17 -3.44
CA LEU A 41 7.32 -2.94 -3.80
C LEU A 41 7.18 -2.02 -2.58
N ILE A 42 6.81 -2.58 -1.43
CA ILE A 42 6.72 -1.87 -0.16
C ILE A 42 8.08 -1.30 0.23
N ALA A 43 9.13 -2.13 0.23
CA ALA A 43 10.48 -1.71 0.61
C ALA A 43 11.01 -0.62 -0.32
N HIS A 44 10.72 -0.70 -1.62
CA HIS A 44 11.09 0.32 -2.60
C HIS A 44 10.50 1.69 -2.25
N TRP A 45 9.24 1.76 -1.80
CA TRP A 45 8.59 3.03 -1.47
C TRP A 45 8.89 3.52 -0.05
N MET A 46 8.99 2.62 0.93
CA MET A 46 9.33 2.95 2.32
C MET A 46 10.78 3.42 2.47
N SER A 47 11.73 2.83 1.74
CA SER A 47 13.14 3.26 1.78
C SER A 47 13.38 4.64 1.15
N ARG A 48 12.48 5.11 0.29
CA ARG A 48 12.55 6.45 -0.30
C ARG A 48 12.16 7.56 0.68
N GLU A 49 11.50 7.23 1.79
CA GLU A 49 11.21 8.17 2.87
C GLU A 49 12.46 8.41 3.74
N ALA A 50 13.28 7.38 3.98
CA ALA A 50 14.49 7.48 4.81
C ALA A 50 15.65 8.28 4.18
N ARG A 51 15.57 8.64 2.90
CA ARG A 51 16.60 9.43 2.19
C ARG A 51 16.31 10.95 2.19
N ARG A 52 15.43 11.43 3.08
CA ARG A 52 15.16 12.85 3.27
C ARG A 52 15.32 13.29 4.71
#